data_AF-A0AA35TD02-F1
#
_entry.id   AF-A0AA35TD02-F1
#
_cell.length_a   1.000
_cell.length_b   1.000
_cell.length_c   1.000
_cell.angle_alpha   90.00
_cell.angle_beta   90.00
_cell.angle_gamma   90.00
#
_symmetry.space_group_name_H-M   'P 1'
#
loop_
_entity.id
_entity.type
_entity.pdbx_description
1 polymer ?
#
loop_
_entity_poly.entity_id
_entity_poly.type
_entity_poly.pdbx_seq_one_letter_code
_entity_poly.pdbx_strand_id
1 'polypeptide(L)' 'MSLIDPPRSNVPEAVTKCRQAGIKVIMVTGDHPITAKSIARMVGIISPGM' A
#
# COMPACT_ATOMS: atom_id res chain seq x y z
N MET A 1 -0.11 -6.97 -22.22
CA MET A 1 0.98 -6.97 -21.21
C MET A 1 0.80 -5.72 -20.37
N SER A 2 0.45 -5.86 -19.10
CA SER A 2 0.34 -4.72 -18.18
C SER A 2 1.72 -4.44 -17.60
N LEU A 3 2.15 -3.18 -17.59
CA LEU A 3 3.32 -2.78 -16.79
C LEU A 3 2.97 -2.99 -15.32
N ILE A 4 3.68 -3.90 -14.66
CA ILE A 4 3.64 -4.03 -13.21
C ILE A 4 4.66 -3.02 -12.69
N ASP A 5 4.20 -1.97 -12.02
CA ASP A 5 5.07 -1.09 -11.23
C ASP A 5 5.06 -1.59 -9.78
N PRO A 6 6.04 -2.42 -9.38
CA PRO A 6 6.08 -2.92 -8.02
C PRO A 6 6.34 -1.75 -7.06
N PRO A 7 5.71 -1.73 -5.88
CA PRO A 7 6.01 -0.71 -4.88
C PRO A 7 7.50 -0.76 -4.51
N ARG A 8 8.09 0.43 -4.27
CA ARG A 8 9.49 0.51 -3.83
C ARG A 8 9.70 -0.34 -2.57
N SER A 9 10.84 -1.02 -2.50
CA SER A 9 11.15 -2.01 -1.45
C SER A 9 11.07 -1.45 -0.02
N ASN A 10 11.27 -0.14 0.15
CA ASN A 10 11.21 0.53 1.46
C ASN A 10 9.79 0.92 1.91
N VAL A 11 8.80 0.86 1.03
CA VAL A 11 7.42 1.33 1.34
C VAL A 11 6.78 0.52 2.46
N PRO A 12 6.83 -0.84 2.49
CA PRO A 12 6.22 -1.62 3.57
C PRO A 12 6.78 -1.28 4.96
N GLU A 13 8.10 -1.05 5.05
CA GLU A 13 8.75 -0.66 6.31
C GLU A 13 8.28 0.72 6.77
N ALA A 14 8.20 1.69 5.86
CA ALA A 14 7.71 3.03 6.16
C ALA A 14 6.24 3.02 6.64
N VAL A 15 5.38 2.26 5.96
CA VAL A 15 3.96 2.09 6.35
C VAL A 15 3.86 1.50 7.76
N THR A 16 4.72 0.52 8.09
CA THR A 16 4.77 -0.10 9.41
C THR A 16 5.18 0.90 10.49
N LYS A 17 6.23 1.70 10.26
CA LYS A 17 6.69 2.75 11.19
C LYS A 17 5.61 3.79 11.43
N CYS A 18 4.93 4.26 10.38
CA CYS A 18 3.81 5.19 10.50
C CYS A 18 2.68 4.60 11.35
N ARG A 19 2.28 3.34 11.10
CA ARG A 19 1.24 2.68 11.89
C ARG A 19 1.62 2.53 13.37
N GLN A 20 2.86 2.13 13.66
CA GLN A 20 3.36 2.02 15.05
C GLN A 20 3.37 3.38 15.77
N ALA A 21 3.57 4.46 15.03
CA ALA A 21 3.48 5.83 15.55
C ALA A 21 2.03 6.36 15.66
N GLY A 22 1.01 5.55 15.36
CA GLY A 22 -0.39 5.99 15.37
C GLY A 22 -0.79 6.87 14.19
N ILE A 23 0.02 6.92 13.13
CA ILE A 23 -0.22 7.74 11.93
C ILE A 23 -1.09 6.96 10.94
N LYS A 24 -2.20 7.56 10.52
CA LYS A 24 -3.07 7.00 9.47
C LYS A 24 -2.44 7.20 8.08
N VAL A 25 -2.12 6.09 7.42
CA VAL A 25 -1.62 6.09 6.03
C VAL A 25 -2.79 5.96 5.05
N ILE A 26 -2.81 6.79 4.01
CA ILE A 26 -3.83 6.80 2.95
C ILE A 26 -3.13 6.69 1.59
N MET A 27 -3.68 5.89 0.67
CA MET A 27 -3.23 5.81 -0.72
C MET A 27 -4.14 6.66 -1.60
N VAL A 28 -3.53 7.51 -2.44
CA VAL A 28 -4.22 8.26 -3.50
C VAL A 28 -3.59 7.81 -4.82
N THR A 29 -4.39 7.27 -5.73
CA THR A 29 -3.94 6.81 -7.05
C THR A 29 -5.05 7.00 -8.08
N GLY A 30 -4.66 7.19 -9.35
CA GLY A 30 -5.57 7.18 -10.51
C GLY A 30 -5.73 5.79 -11.13
N ASP A 31 -5.11 4.75 -10.56
CA ASP A 31 -5.17 3.39 -11.07
C ASP A 31 -6.55 2.73 -10.91
N HIS A 32 -6.75 1.66 -11.68
CA HIS A 32 -7.91 0.80 -11.52
C HIS A 32 -8.02 0.27 -10.08
N PRO A 33 -9.23 0.22 -9.49
CA PRO A 33 -9.43 -0.16 -8.09
C PRO A 33 -8.83 -1.52 -7.69
N ILE A 34 -8.82 -2.49 -8.60
CA ILE A 34 -8.26 -3.83 -8.37
C ILE A 34 -6.73 -3.76 -8.21
N THR A 35 -6.07 -2.99 -9.06
CA THR A 35 -4.63 -2.74 -9.00
C THR A 35 -4.28 -1.99 -7.72
N ALA A 36 -4.99 -0.91 -7.44
CA ALA A 36 -4.81 -0.11 -6.23
C ALA A 36 -4.95 -0.97 -4.96
N LYS A 37 -5.99 -1.81 -4.88
CA LYS A 37 -6.21 -2.72 -3.74
C LYS A 37 -5.10 -3.75 -3.58
N SER A 38 -4.60 -4.29 -4.70
CA SER A 38 -3.49 -5.25 -4.69
C SER A 38 -2.20 -4.62 -4.17
N ILE A 39 -1.85 -3.43 -4.66
CA ILE A 39 -0.68 -2.68 -4.18
C ILE A 39 -0.86 -2.28 -2.72
N ALA A 40 -2.01 -1.75 -2.34
CA ALA A 40 -2.29 -1.33 -0.97
C ALA A 40 -2.19 -2.49 0.05
N ARG A 41 -2.56 -3.72 -0.34
CA ARG A 41 -2.32 -4.92 0.48
C ARG A 41 -0.84 -5.28 0.54
N MET A 42 -0.13 -5.23 -0.59
CA MET A 42 1.30 -5.55 -0.67
C MET A 42 2.15 -4.63 0.21
N VAL A 43 1.82 -3.34 0.29
CA VAL A 43 2.54 -2.38 1.13
C VAL A 43 2.00 -2.24 2.55
N GLY A 44 0.99 -3.00 2.93
CA GLY A 44 0.43 -2.98 4.28
C GLY A 44 -0.45 -1.78 4.62
N ILE A 45 -0.93 -1.02 3.62
CA ILE A 45 -1.94 0.04 3.81
C ILE A 45 -3.30 -0.59 4.13
N ILE A 46 -3.63 -1.73 3.51
CA ILE A 46 -4.82 -2.55 3.82
C ILE A 46 -4.37 -3.88 4.42
N SER A 47 -4.94 -4.30 5.55
CA SER A 47 -4.64 -5.57 6.22
C SER A 47 -5.90 -6.46 6.23
N PRO A 48 -5.80 -7.79 6.06
CA PRO A 48 -6.94 -8.68 6.30
C PRO A 48 -7.29 -8.67 7.80
N GLY A 49 -8.50 -8.25 8.15
CA GLY A 49 -8.96 -8.15 9.56
C GLY A 49 -9.56 -6.79 9.93
N MET A 50 -9.49 -5.82 9.02
CA MET A 50 -10.38 -4.64 8.97
C MET A 50 -11.33 -4.75 7.77
#